data_AF-A0A9D9QUC3-F1
#
_entry.id   AF-A0A9D9QUC3-F1
#
_cell.length_a   1.000
_cell.length_b   1.000
_cell.length_c   1.000
_cell.angle_alpha   90.00
_cell.angle_beta   90.00
_cell.angle_gamma   90.00
#
_symmetry.space_group_name_H-M   'P 1'
#
loop_
_entity.id
_entity.type
_entity.pdbx_description
1 polymer ?
#
loop_
_entity_poly.entity_id
_entity_poly.type
_entity_poly.pdbx_seq_one_letter_code
_entity_poly.pdbx_strand_id
1 'polypeptide(L)'
;TSNMALDKDGYLYNTTSYPYEATPFATLNFKNQPVKKKKLELRLPDEFGQELLGLMKDQSIYFRSQDYFRSYLKGIAFVPDKADKCISGFGVSDSSMYIKLYYSQITSSITNMSTVFTPSSTLKYNKTVQDRSNSILADIVPGSNNALSSNKTEHQAVVQGMVGNYVKIEFPHLNNLLLQGDMVTIESAMLYLYPIDGTYDTEMPLPSSLSMYTLDDSNVAQEAITDSYGTSVQDGSLVSDKSVANGTYYTFDITSFLQDNLGTFGMNRQNLMLMLPNSEFSTTLNGVTFGDQNREHNKLKLVVLYKIYNE
;
A
#
# COMPACT_ATOMS: atom_id res chain seq x y z
N THR A 1 20.39 -11.00 -18.42
CA THR A 1 19.07 -10.48 -17.96
C THR A 1 17.92 -10.98 -18.83
N SER A 2 16.69 -11.05 -18.28
CA SER A 2 15.44 -11.41 -18.97
C SER A 2 14.49 -10.21 -19.06
N ASN A 3 13.53 -10.22 -19.99
CA ASN A 3 12.49 -9.19 -20.03
C ASN A 3 11.54 -9.35 -18.83
N MET A 4 11.03 -8.23 -18.33
CA MET A 4 9.91 -8.22 -17.40
C MET A 4 8.64 -8.71 -18.11
N ALA A 5 7.86 -9.55 -17.45
CA ALA A 5 6.59 -10.05 -17.95
C ALA A 5 5.53 -10.02 -16.84
N LEU A 6 4.28 -9.76 -17.22
CA LEU A 6 3.16 -9.95 -16.29
C LEU A 6 2.95 -11.44 -16.06
N ASP A 7 2.39 -11.80 -14.92
CA ASP A 7 1.95 -13.17 -14.68
C ASP A 7 0.69 -13.51 -15.52
N LYS A 8 0.14 -14.71 -15.33
CA LYS A 8 -1.03 -15.19 -16.07
C LYS A 8 -2.28 -14.33 -15.85
N ASP A 9 -2.36 -13.64 -14.71
CA ASP A 9 -3.51 -12.83 -14.30
C ASP A 9 -3.28 -11.34 -14.63
N GLY A 10 -2.14 -10.99 -15.23
CA GLY A 10 -1.82 -9.64 -15.67
C GLY A 10 -1.15 -8.76 -14.61
N TYR A 11 -0.58 -9.37 -13.55
CA TYR A 11 -0.02 -8.64 -12.40
C TYR A 11 1.48 -8.86 -12.22
N LEU A 12 2.09 -7.92 -11.49
CA LEU A 12 3.42 -8.04 -10.89
C LEU A 12 3.26 -7.85 -9.38
N TYR A 13 3.70 -8.85 -8.62
CA TYR A 13 3.62 -8.83 -7.15
C TYR A 13 4.96 -8.47 -6.51
N ASN A 14 4.95 -8.06 -5.24
CA ASN A 14 6.16 -7.87 -4.42
C ASN A 14 7.03 -9.15 -4.29
N THR A 15 6.43 -10.33 -4.53
CA THR A 15 7.16 -11.61 -4.59
C THR A 15 7.88 -11.84 -5.92
N THR A 16 7.57 -11.04 -6.95
CA THR A 16 8.21 -11.14 -8.27
C THR A 16 9.65 -10.66 -8.20
N SER A 17 10.56 -11.41 -8.83
CA SER A 17 11.97 -11.07 -8.87
C SER A 17 12.52 -11.31 -10.27
N TYR A 18 13.29 -10.34 -10.76
CA TYR A 18 14.02 -10.44 -12.02
C TYR A 18 15.52 -10.32 -11.75
N PRO A 19 16.37 -11.12 -12.42
CA PRO A 19 17.81 -10.97 -12.32
C PRO A 19 18.25 -9.66 -13.00
N TYR A 20 19.06 -8.89 -12.29
CA TYR A 20 19.76 -7.71 -12.80
C TYR A 20 21.26 -7.84 -12.49
N GLU A 21 22.09 -7.07 -13.21
CA GLU A 21 23.53 -7.08 -13.02
C GLU A 21 23.90 -6.56 -11.63
N ALA A 22 24.74 -7.31 -10.89
CA ALA A 22 25.10 -6.96 -9.51
C ALA A 22 25.96 -5.70 -9.41
N THR A 23 26.79 -5.44 -10.44
CA THR A 23 27.58 -4.22 -10.54
C THR A 23 26.70 -3.11 -11.11
N PRO A 24 26.49 -2.00 -10.38
CA PRO A 24 25.67 -0.91 -10.88
C PRO A 24 26.33 -0.29 -12.10
N PHE A 25 25.54 -0.11 -13.16
CA PHE A 25 25.96 0.59 -14.37
C PHE A 25 26.17 2.09 -14.13
N ALA A 26 25.47 2.68 -13.16
CA ALA A 26 25.71 4.05 -12.70
C ALA A 26 25.18 4.22 -11.27
N THR A 27 25.70 5.21 -10.54
CA THR A 27 25.28 5.55 -9.16
C THR A 27 24.88 7.02 -9.10
N LEU A 28 23.72 7.29 -8.48
CA LEU A 28 23.19 8.64 -8.30
C LEU A 28 23.02 8.95 -6.82
N ASN A 29 23.71 9.99 -6.34
CA ASN A 29 23.50 10.56 -5.02
C ASN A 29 22.70 11.85 -5.13
N PHE A 30 21.60 11.94 -4.40
CA PHE A 30 20.75 13.13 -4.42
C PHE A 30 20.11 13.36 -3.05
N LYS A 31 19.73 14.60 -2.77
CA LYS A 31 18.92 14.95 -1.60
C LYS A 31 17.46 14.87 -1.97
N ASN A 32 16.69 14.01 -1.29
CA ASN A 32 15.26 13.91 -1.51
C ASN A 32 14.56 15.26 -1.18
N GLN A 33 13.76 15.75 -2.12
CA GLN A 33 13.03 17.02 -2.02
C GLN A 33 11.60 16.83 -2.55
N PRO A 34 10.74 16.07 -1.83
CA PRO A 34 9.44 15.62 -2.34
C PRO A 34 8.52 16.77 -2.75
N VAL A 35 8.61 17.91 -2.07
CA VAL A 35 7.80 19.12 -2.37
C VAL A 35 8.22 19.79 -3.68
N LYS A 36 9.52 19.81 -4.00
CA LYS A 36 10.05 20.59 -5.14
C LYS A 36 10.05 19.82 -6.46
N LYS A 37 9.75 18.51 -6.45
CA LYS A 37 9.67 17.61 -7.62
C LYS A 37 10.79 17.88 -8.66
N LYS A 38 12.05 17.87 -8.22
CA LYS A 38 13.20 18.16 -9.10
C LYS A 38 13.44 17.03 -10.11
N LYS A 39 13.75 17.41 -11.34
CA LYS A 39 14.31 16.47 -12.34
C LYS A 39 15.70 16.04 -11.87
N LEU A 40 15.96 14.74 -11.98
CA LEU A 40 17.27 14.14 -11.70
C LEU A 40 17.92 13.77 -13.03
N GLU A 41 19.18 14.14 -13.19
CA GLU A 41 19.99 13.83 -14.37
C GLU A 41 21.25 13.11 -13.92
N LEU A 42 21.56 12.00 -14.59
CA LEU A 42 22.74 11.18 -14.32
C LEU A 42 23.47 10.95 -15.64
N ARG A 43 24.76 11.33 -15.70
CA ARG A 43 25.60 10.95 -16.84
C ARG A 43 25.90 9.45 -16.75
N LEU A 44 25.60 8.74 -17.82
CA LEU A 44 25.91 7.32 -17.96
C LEU A 44 27.36 7.13 -18.47
N PRO A 45 28.01 5.97 -18.22
CA PRO A 45 29.34 5.65 -18.72
C PRO A 45 29.51 5.89 -20.23
N ASP A 46 30.69 6.40 -20.60
CA ASP A 46 31.00 6.74 -21.99
C ASP A 46 31.06 5.46 -22.87
N GLU A 47 31.46 4.32 -22.31
CA GLU A 47 31.51 3.03 -22.98
C GLU A 47 30.14 2.60 -23.52
N PHE A 48 29.07 2.82 -22.73
CA PHE A 48 27.70 2.55 -23.18
C PHE A 48 27.27 3.52 -24.28
N GLY A 49 27.64 4.80 -24.16
CA GLY A 49 27.41 5.78 -25.23
C GLY A 49 28.09 5.38 -26.54
N GLN A 50 29.33 4.88 -26.47
CA GLN A 50 30.08 4.39 -27.63
C GLN A 50 29.45 3.13 -28.22
N GLU A 51 28.97 2.20 -27.39
CA GLU A 51 28.23 1.01 -27.84
C GLU A 51 26.95 1.40 -28.60
N LEU A 52 26.14 2.28 -28.01
CA LEU A 52 24.92 2.80 -28.66
C LEU A 52 25.24 3.49 -29.99
N LEU A 53 26.30 4.30 -30.02
CA LEU A 53 26.73 4.97 -31.25
C LEU A 53 27.20 3.96 -32.31
N GLY A 54 27.89 2.88 -31.92
CA GLY A 54 28.28 1.78 -32.79
C GLY A 54 27.06 1.10 -33.42
N LEU A 55 26.08 0.70 -32.59
CA LEU A 55 24.83 0.10 -33.06
C LEU A 55 24.06 1.01 -34.03
N MET A 56 24.10 2.33 -33.81
CA MET A 56 23.48 3.30 -34.69
C MET A 56 24.22 3.40 -36.05
N LYS A 57 25.55 3.39 -36.04
CA LYS A 57 26.38 3.38 -37.26
C LYS A 57 26.15 2.11 -38.08
N ASP A 58 26.00 0.96 -37.41
CA ASP A 58 25.74 -0.34 -38.03
C ASP A 58 24.29 -0.52 -38.50
N GLN A 59 23.45 0.52 -38.38
CA GLN A 59 22.03 0.49 -38.75
C GLN A 59 21.25 -0.64 -38.06
N SER A 60 21.63 -0.93 -36.81
CA SER A 60 21.06 -2.02 -36.03
C SER A 60 19.53 -1.93 -35.93
N ILE A 61 18.87 -3.09 -35.92
CA ILE A 61 17.42 -3.19 -35.74
C ILE A 61 16.95 -2.52 -34.44
N TYR A 62 17.82 -2.46 -33.42
CA TYR A 62 17.51 -1.89 -32.10
C TYR A 62 17.26 -0.38 -32.14
N PHE A 63 17.61 0.31 -33.22
CA PHE A 63 17.35 1.74 -33.41
C PHE A 63 16.14 2.01 -34.31
N ARG A 64 15.43 0.98 -34.77
CA ARG A 64 14.24 1.12 -35.65
C ARG A 64 12.98 1.53 -34.90
N SER A 65 12.85 1.17 -33.62
CA SER A 65 11.71 1.55 -32.76
C SER A 65 12.07 1.46 -31.28
N GLN A 66 11.24 2.07 -30.42
CA GLN A 66 11.38 1.94 -28.96
C GLN A 66 11.21 0.48 -28.49
N ASP A 67 10.36 -0.31 -29.14
CA ASP A 67 10.18 -1.73 -28.81
C ASP A 67 11.44 -2.55 -29.10
N TYR A 68 12.07 -2.31 -30.26
CA TYR A 68 13.34 -2.96 -30.57
C TYR A 68 14.44 -2.52 -29.61
N PHE A 69 14.51 -1.23 -29.25
CA PHE A 69 15.47 -0.78 -28.24
C PHE A 69 15.26 -1.46 -26.88
N ARG A 70 14.00 -1.61 -26.44
CA ARG A 70 13.65 -2.34 -25.21
C ARG A 70 13.99 -3.83 -25.26
N SER A 71 14.09 -4.43 -26.45
CA SER A 71 14.58 -5.81 -26.59
C SER A 71 16.10 -5.93 -26.37
N TYR A 72 16.85 -4.85 -26.61
CA TYR A 72 18.28 -4.72 -26.32
C TYR A 72 18.51 -4.33 -24.85
N LEU A 73 17.94 -3.21 -24.40
CA LEU A 73 17.98 -2.78 -23.00
C LEU A 73 16.72 -3.24 -22.27
N LYS A 74 16.77 -4.47 -21.74
CA LYS A 74 15.62 -5.20 -21.17
C LYS A 74 14.98 -4.55 -19.94
N GLY A 75 15.67 -3.63 -19.28
CA GLY A 75 15.16 -2.89 -18.13
C GLY A 75 16.26 -2.18 -17.35
N ILE A 76 15.84 -1.32 -16.42
CA ILE A 76 16.70 -0.61 -15.47
C ILE A 76 16.19 -0.94 -14.07
N ALA A 77 17.07 -1.45 -13.21
CA ALA A 77 16.78 -1.68 -11.81
C ALA A 77 17.32 -0.50 -10.99
N PHE A 78 16.45 0.15 -10.22
CA PHE A 78 16.86 1.11 -9.20
C PHE A 78 17.02 0.35 -7.89
N VAL A 79 18.26 0.25 -7.41
CA VAL A 79 18.59 -0.47 -6.18
C VAL A 79 19.09 0.56 -5.16
N PRO A 80 18.41 0.72 -4.01
CA PRO A 80 18.88 1.64 -2.97
C PRO A 80 20.14 1.08 -2.30
N ASP A 81 20.97 1.98 -1.76
CA ASP A 81 22.04 1.58 -0.86
C ASP A 81 21.43 0.93 0.40
N LYS A 82 22.05 -0.14 0.92
CA LYS A 82 21.60 -0.81 2.14
C LYS A 82 21.61 0.09 3.37
N ALA A 83 22.45 1.12 3.37
CA ALA A 83 22.53 2.10 4.45
C ALA A 83 21.50 3.25 4.30
N ASP A 84 20.78 3.33 3.18
CA ASP A 84 19.80 4.38 2.95
C ASP A 84 18.59 4.20 3.87
N LYS A 85 18.15 5.32 4.45
CA LYS A 85 16.99 5.39 5.35
C LYS A 85 15.83 6.16 4.72
N CYS A 86 16.01 6.63 3.49
CA CYS A 86 15.01 7.39 2.77
C CYS A 86 14.26 6.50 1.79
N ILE A 87 12.93 6.69 1.70
CA ILE A 87 12.14 6.09 0.63
C ILE A 87 11.81 7.18 -0.39
N SER A 88 12.17 6.91 -1.64
CA SER A 88 11.99 7.84 -2.76
C SER A 88 11.15 7.19 -3.85
N GLY A 89 10.11 7.89 -4.29
CA GLY A 89 9.31 7.50 -5.46
C GLY A 89 9.78 8.22 -6.72
N PHE A 90 9.93 7.49 -7.82
CA PHE A 90 10.19 8.06 -9.14
C PHE A 90 8.97 7.90 -10.04
N GLY A 91 8.54 9.01 -10.65
CA GLY A 91 7.54 8.94 -11.71
C GLY A 91 8.12 8.23 -12.94
N VAL A 92 7.44 7.20 -13.43
CA VAL A 92 7.83 6.49 -14.66
C VAL A 92 6.72 6.64 -15.69
N SER A 93 6.98 7.50 -16.66
CA SER A 93 6.23 7.72 -17.90
C SER A 93 7.20 8.00 -19.05
N ASP A 94 6.70 7.93 -20.28
CA ASP A 94 7.43 8.30 -21.50
C ASP A 94 7.93 9.75 -21.53
N SER A 95 7.36 10.61 -20.70
CA SER A 95 7.70 12.04 -20.54
C SER A 95 8.51 12.35 -19.28
N SER A 96 8.59 11.44 -18.31
CA SER A 96 9.26 11.68 -17.01
C SER A 96 10.56 10.90 -16.82
N MET A 97 10.78 9.83 -17.59
CA MET A 97 12.01 9.03 -17.54
C MET A 97 12.47 8.68 -18.95
N TYR A 98 13.74 8.94 -19.25
CA TYR A 98 14.34 8.60 -20.54
C TYR A 98 15.87 8.53 -20.45
N ILE A 99 16.47 7.83 -21.41
CA ILE A 99 17.90 7.93 -21.73
C ILE A 99 18.02 8.84 -22.94
N LYS A 100 18.92 9.83 -22.88
CA LYS A 100 19.19 10.72 -24.02
C LYS A 100 20.65 10.60 -24.43
N LEU A 101 20.86 10.13 -25.65
CA LEU A 101 22.18 10.08 -26.27
C LEU A 101 22.40 11.39 -27.03
N TYR A 102 23.45 12.12 -26.67
CA TYR A 102 23.94 13.27 -27.42
C TYR A 102 25.11 12.83 -28.30
N TYR A 103 25.07 13.19 -29.59
CA TYR A 103 26.13 12.85 -30.54
C TYR A 103 26.25 13.93 -31.61
N SER A 104 27.37 13.93 -32.35
CA SER A 104 27.57 14.85 -33.47
C SER A 104 27.63 14.07 -34.77
N GLN A 105 26.92 14.57 -35.78
CA GLN A 105 27.03 14.10 -37.15
C GLN A 105 28.01 15.01 -37.88
N ILE A 106 29.01 14.39 -38.51
CA ILE A 106 30.02 15.09 -39.31
C ILE A 106 29.74 14.78 -40.77
N THR A 107 29.32 15.79 -41.52
CA THR A 107 29.24 15.74 -42.99
C THR A 107 30.24 16.76 -43.54
N SER A 108 29.77 17.86 -44.12
CA SER A 108 30.59 19.04 -44.45
C SER A 108 30.75 20.01 -43.27
N SER A 109 29.91 19.89 -42.25
CA SER A 109 29.98 20.63 -40.99
C SER A 109 29.59 19.71 -39.82
N ILE A 110 29.91 20.14 -38.59
CA ILE A 110 29.53 19.42 -37.37
C ILE A 110 28.11 19.86 -36.99
N THR A 111 27.19 18.90 -36.92
CA THR A 111 25.82 19.11 -36.44
C THR A 111 25.59 18.33 -35.15
N ASN A 112 25.15 19.00 -34.09
CA ASN A 112 24.81 18.35 -32.83
C ASN A 112 23.40 17.75 -32.90
N MET A 113 23.31 16.48 -32.51
CA MET A 113 22.12 15.66 -32.60
C MET A 113 21.82 15.02 -31.24
N SER A 114 20.59 14.53 -31.08
CA SER A 114 20.25 13.68 -29.95
C SER A 114 19.17 12.66 -30.27
N THR A 115 19.22 11.52 -29.60
CA THR A 115 18.21 10.47 -29.67
C THR A 115 17.71 10.15 -28.25
N VAL A 116 16.41 9.91 -28.11
CA VAL A 116 15.76 9.64 -26.83
C VAL A 116 15.19 8.22 -26.82
N PHE A 117 15.45 7.51 -25.73
CA PHE A 117 14.93 6.17 -25.46
C PHE A 117 14.06 6.20 -24.21
N THR A 118 12.86 5.63 -24.28
CA THR A 118 11.87 5.68 -23.20
C THR A 118 11.57 4.28 -22.63
N PRO A 119 11.33 4.17 -21.31
CA PRO A 119 10.93 2.92 -20.70
C PRO A 119 9.52 2.50 -21.15
N SER A 120 9.13 1.27 -20.83
CA SER A 120 7.73 0.86 -20.96
C SER A 120 6.84 1.68 -20.02
N SER A 121 5.68 2.11 -20.50
CA SER A 121 4.68 2.80 -19.67
C SER A 121 3.89 1.84 -18.77
N THR A 122 3.84 0.55 -19.14
CA THR A 122 3.02 -0.50 -18.50
C THR A 122 3.83 -1.51 -17.69
N LEU A 123 5.07 -1.82 -18.08
CA LEU A 123 5.93 -2.79 -17.38
C LEU A 123 6.83 -2.07 -16.37
N LYS A 124 6.27 -1.81 -15.19
CA LYS A 124 6.96 -1.22 -14.04
C LYS A 124 6.42 -1.82 -12.75
N TYR A 125 7.30 -2.07 -11.79
CA TYR A 125 6.90 -2.51 -10.45
C TYR A 125 7.96 -2.10 -9.43
N ASN A 126 7.56 -2.03 -8.17
CA ASN A 126 8.45 -1.90 -7.02
C ASN A 126 8.44 -3.21 -6.25
N LYS A 127 9.57 -3.55 -5.63
CA LYS A 127 9.66 -4.67 -4.69
C LYS A 127 9.87 -4.11 -3.29
N THR A 128 8.90 -4.34 -2.42
CA THR A 128 9.03 -4.03 -0.99
C THR A 128 9.51 -5.27 -0.25
N VAL A 129 10.60 -5.13 0.50
CA VAL A 129 11.09 -6.13 1.45
C VAL A 129 10.95 -5.55 2.85
N GLN A 130 10.43 -6.35 3.76
CA GLN A 130 10.15 -5.96 5.14
C GLN A 130 10.89 -6.87 6.10
N ASP A 131 11.41 -6.29 7.18
CA ASP A 131 11.95 -7.00 8.33
C ASP A 131 11.15 -6.58 9.57
N ARG A 132 10.50 -7.56 10.21
CA ARG A 132 9.64 -7.35 11.37
C ARG A 132 10.28 -7.86 12.67
N SER A 133 11.48 -8.45 12.60
CA SER A 133 12.11 -9.17 13.71
C SER A 133 12.27 -8.36 14.99
N ASN A 134 12.43 -7.04 14.87
CA ASN A 134 12.58 -6.12 16.01
C ASN A 134 11.33 -5.27 16.26
N SER A 135 10.14 -5.83 16.00
CA SER A 135 8.86 -5.13 16.17
C SER A 135 7.82 -6.02 16.85
N ILE A 136 6.73 -5.41 17.33
CA ILE A 136 5.54 -6.13 17.81
C ILE A 136 4.90 -7.03 16.74
N LEU A 137 5.29 -6.89 15.47
CA LEU A 137 4.78 -7.67 14.34
C LEU A 137 5.69 -8.84 13.94
N ALA A 138 6.72 -9.15 14.74
CA ALA A 138 7.70 -10.20 14.46
C ALA A 138 7.07 -11.58 14.20
N ASP A 139 5.96 -11.86 14.89
CA ASP A 139 5.25 -13.15 14.82
C ASP A 139 4.29 -13.26 13.63
N ILE A 140 4.16 -12.23 12.78
CA ILE A 140 3.34 -12.34 11.57
C ILE A 140 4.06 -13.23 10.55
N VAL A 141 3.43 -14.34 10.19
CA VAL A 141 3.93 -15.31 9.22
C VAL A 141 3.07 -15.35 7.94
N PRO A 142 3.66 -15.52 6.74
CA PRO A 142 2.90 -15.67 5.51
C PRO A 142 2.02 -16.93 5.52
N GLY A 143 0.83 -16.85 4.92
CA GLY A 143 -0.08 -17.99 4.74
C GLY A 143 -1.51 -17.72 5.22
N SER A 144 -2.36 -18.75 5.14
CA SER A 144 -3.77 -18.69 5.55
C SER A 144 -3.92 -18.85 7.06
N ASN A 145 -4.92 -18.19 7.65
CA ASN A 145 -5.23 -18.25 9.09
C ASN A 145 -4.09 -17.81 10.03
N ASN A 146 -3.24 -16.91 9.56
CA ASN A 146 -2.08 -16.40 10.31
C ASN A 146 -2.32 -15.00 10.92
N ALA A 147 -3.59 -14.66 11.21
CA ALA A 147 -3.91 -13.41 11.89
C ALA A 147 -3.24 -13.37 13.27
N LEU A 148 -2.46 -12.32 13.53
CA LEU A 148 -1.80 -12.13 14.81
C LEU A 148 -2.71 -11.35 15.75
N SER A 149 -3.10 -11.98 16.86
CA SER A 149 -3.97 -11.36 17.87
C SER A 149 -3.28 -10.17 18.54
N SER A 150 -4.05 -9.12 18.83
CA SER A 150 -3.59 -7.92 19.54
C SER A 150 -2.99 -8.23 20.92
N ASN A 151 -3.42 -9.31 21.57
CA ASN A 151 -2.87 -9.78 22.84
C ASN A 151 -1.37 -10.16 22.76
N LYS A 152 -0.87 -10.43 21.55
CA LYS A 152 0.55 -10.74 21.29
C LYS A 152 1.35 -9.55 20.77
N THR A 153 0.69 -8.42 20.52
CA THR A 153 1.28 -7.22 19.93
C THR A 153 1.13 -6.02 20.88
N GLU A 154 1.22 -6.27 22.19
CA GLU A 154 1.08 -5.25 23.23
C GLU A 154 -0.24 -4.46 23.14
N HIS A 155 -1.32 -5.16 22.77
CA HIS A 155 -2.64 -4.58 22.57
C HIS A 155 -2.71 -3.55 21.43
N GLN A 156 -1.94 -3.76 20.36
CA GLN A 156 -1.86 -2.86 19.20
C GLN A 156 -2.20 -3.58 17.89
N ALA A 157 -2.84 -2.88 16.97
CA ALA A 157 -3.10 -3.35 15.62
C ALA A 157 -2.65 -2.30 14.60
N VAL A 158 -1.93 -2.73 13.56
CA VAL A 158 -1.27 -1.81 12.62
C VAL A 158 -1.89 -1.96 11.23
N VAL A 159 -2.44 -0.87 10.71
CA VAL A 159 -2.75 -0.72 9.28
C VAL A 159 -1.58 0.00 8.63
N GLN A 160 -1.02 -0.54 7.55
CA GLN A 160 0.08 0.12 6.83
C GLN A 160 0.09 -0.24 5.35
N GLY A 161 0.16 0.80 4.51
CA GLY A 161 0.28 0.68 3.08
C GLY A 161 1.64 0.12 2.64
N MET A 162 1.72 -0.33 1.39
CA MET A 162 2.88 -0.87 0.67
C MET A 162 3.48 -2.18 1.23
N VAL A 163 3.46 -2.37 2.55
CA VAL A 163 3.80 -3.62 3.24
C VAL A 163 2.61 -4.56 3.42
N GLY A 164 1.40 -4.07 3.12
CA GLY A 164 0.18 -4.87 3.04
C GLY A 164 -0.41 -5.25 4.40
N ASN A 165 -0.23 -4.42 5.43
CA ASN A 165 -0.81 -4.67 6.74
C ASN A 165 -2.25 -4.14 6.80
N TYR A 166 -3.16 -5.02 7.21
CA TYR A 166 -4.56 -4.71 7.48
C TYR A 166 -4.98 -5.37 8.79
N VAL A 167 -6.06 -4.88 9.38
CA VAL A 167 -6.52 -5.28 10.70
C VAL A 167 -7.82 -6.06 10.57
N LYS A 168 -7.88 -7.22 11.22
CA LYS A 168 -9.13 -7.96 11.42
C LYS A 168 -9.77 -7.52 12.73
N ILE A 169 -11.06 -7.19 12.71
CA ILE A 169 -11.85 -6.87 13.90
C ILE A 169 -12.90 -7.97 14.08
N GLU A 170 -12.93 -8.55 15.27
CA GLU A 170 -13.81 -9.65 15.63
C GLU A 170 -14.75 -9.21 16.76
N PHE A 171 -15.95 -9.79 16.81
CA PHE A 171 -16.92 -9.55 17.89
C PHE A 171 -17.27 -10.85 18.61
N PRO A 172 -16.35 -11.48 19.38
CA PRO A 172 -16.58 -12.82 19.92
C PRO A 172 -17.81 -12.96 20.82
N HIS A 173 -18.24 -11.86 21.44
CA HIS A 173 -19.31 -11.82 22.44
C HIS A 173 -20.61 -11.19 21.94
N LEU A 174 -20.78 -10.96 20.63
CA LEU A 174 -21.99 -10.30 20.11
C LEU A 174 -23.28 -11.01 20.53
N ASN A 175 -23.28 -12.34 20.46
CA ASN A 175 -24.48 -13.13 20.76
C ASN A 175 -24.85 -13.10 22.26
N ASN A 176 -23.97 -12.58 23.13
CA ASN A 176 -24.35 -12.33 24.54
C ASN A 176 -25.48 -11.29 24.65
N LEU A 177 -25.68 -10.44 23.63
CA LEU A 177 -26.82 -9.53 23.58
C LEU A 177 -28.15 -10.29 23.57
N LEU A 178 -28.22 -11.47 22.94
CA LEU A 178 -29.42 -12.30 22.90
C LEU A 178 -29.81 -12.85 24.28
N LEU A 179 -28.91 -12.80 25.26
CA LEU A 179 -29.19 -13.23 26.63
C LEU A 179 -29.92 -12.17 27.46
N GLN A 180 -30.14 -10.97 26.90
CA GLN A 180 -30.75 -9.84 27.64
C GLN A 180 -32.28 -9.89 27.69
N GLY A 181 -32.94 -10.67 26.84
CA GLY A 181 -34.39 -10.85 26.82
C GLY A 181 -34.84 -11.81 25.72
N ASP A 182 -36.15 -12.00 25.56
CA ASP A 182 -36.73 -12.98 24.63
C ASP A 182 -36.46 -12.61 23.16
N MET A 183 -36.46 -11.31 22.86
CA MET A 183 -36.06 -10.78 21.57
C MET A 183 -35.21 -9.52 21.74
N VAL A 184 -34.12 -9.45 20.98
CA VAL A 184 -33.20 -8.31 20.97
C VAL A 184 -32.97 -7.82 19.55
N THR A 185 -33.15 -6.52 19.33
CA THR A 185 -32.87 -5.85 18.06
C THR A 185 -31.79 -4.79 18.24
N ILE A 186 -30.87 -4.70 17.28
CA ILE A 186 -29.86 -3.63 17.24
C ILE A 186 -30.47 -2.46 16.46
N GLU A 187 -30.50 -1.29 17.06
CA GLU A 187 -31.05 -0.06 16.45
C GLU A 187 -29.94 0.81 15.86
N SER A 188 -28.75 0.80 16.48
CA SER A 188 -27.58 1.51 15.98
C SER A 188 -26.32 0.87 16.56
N ALA A 189 -25.25 0.87 15.78
CA ALA A 189 -23.93 0.51 16.26
C ALA A 189 -22.81 1.33 15.62
N MET A 190 -22.16 2.17 16.41
CA MET A 190 -21.07 3.03 16.00
C MET A 190 -19.73 2.51 16.51
N LEU A 191 -18.81 2.22 15.60
CA LEU A 191 -17.45 1.80 15.91
C LEU A 191 -16.50 2.99 15.81
N TYR A 192 -15.88 3.34 16.94
CA TYR A 192 -14.86 4.37 17.04
C TYR A 192 -13.47 3.74 17.20
N LEU A 193 -12.55 4.20 16.36
CA LEU A 193 -11.16 3.74 16.31
C LEU A 193 -10.24 4.93 16.61
N TYR A 194 -9.52 4.85 17.71
CA TYR A 194 -8.65 5.92 18.18
C TYR A 194 -7.19 5.55 17.89
N PRO A 195 -6.49 6.32 17.03
CA PRO A 195 -5.05 6.16 16.84
C PRO A 195 -4.31 6.28 18.17
N ILE A 196 -3.26 5.48 18.36
CA ILE A 196 -2.43 5.56 19.56
C ILE A 196 -1.58 6.84 19.52
N ASP A 197 -1.65 7.64 20.57
CA ASP A 197 -0.83 8.84 20.69
C ASP A 197 0.66 8.51 20.66
N GLY A 198 1.45 9.31 19.93
CA GLY A 198 2.89 9.10 19.77
C GLY A 198 3.30 8.12 18.66
N THR A 199 2.34 7.46 17.98
CA THR A 199 2.64 6.62 16.80
C THR A 199 2.45 7.33 15.47
N TYR A 200 2.12 8.62 15.49
CA TYR A 200 1.91 9.45 14.31
C TYR A 200 2.36 10.89 14.58
N ASP A 201 2.85 11.55 13.54
CA ASP A 201 3.33 12.93 13.60
C ASP A 201 3.27 13.60 12.21
N THR A 202 4.06 14.64 11.99
CA THR A 202 4.13 15.33 10.69
C THR A 202 4.88 14.54 9.62
N GLU A 203 5.77 13.63 10.00
CA GLU A 203 6.56 12.78 9.10
C GLU A 203 5.82 11.48 8.77
N MET A 204 5.07 10.94 9.72
CA MET A 204 4.14 9.82 9.57
C MET A 204 2.70 10.29 9.86
N PRO A 205 2.07 11.02 8.92
CA PRO A 205 0.73 11.53 9.13
C PRO A 205 -0.30 10.40 9.09
N LEU A 206 -1.38 10.58 9.86
CA LEU A 206 -2.53 9.71 9.81
C LEU A 206 -3.21 9.74 8.42
N PRO A 207 -3.67 8.60 7.89
CA PRO A 207 -4.49 8.55 6.68
C PRO A 207 -5.74 9.44 6.82
N SER A 208 -6.15 10.13 5.75
CA SER A 208 -7.37 10.96 5.79
C SER A 208 -8.64 10.14 5.92
N SER A 209 -8.62 8.89 5.44
CA SER A 209 -9.71 7.94 5.58
C SER A 209 -9.20 6.51 5.63
N LEU A 210 -10.09 5.61 6.06
CA LEU A 210 -9.91 4.16 6.05
C LEU A 210 -11.10 3.51 5.35
N SER A 211 -10.88 2.31 4.83
CA SER A 211 -11.91 1.48 4.23
C SER A 211 -12.15 0.24 5.10
N MET A 212 -13.41 -0.20 5.15
CA MET A 212 -13.82 -1.35 5.92
C MET A 212 -14.61 -2.32 5.04
N TYR A 213 -14.28 -3.60 5.14
CA TYR A 213 -14.90 -4.68 4.39
C TYR A 213 -15.36 -5.80 5.32
N THR A 214 -16.38 -6.56 4.91
CA THR A 214 -16.72 -7.83 5.55
C THR A 214 -15.74 -8.92 5.12
N LEU A 215 -15.43 -9.82 6.04
CA LEU A 215 -14.62 -11.02 5.82
C LEU A 215 -15.49 -12.26 6.04
N ASP A 216 -15.33 -13.24 5.17
CA ASP A 216 -15.83 -14.59 5.40
C ASP A 216 -14.95 -15.37 6.41
N ASP A 217 -15.30 -16.63 6.63
CA ASP A 217 -14.58 -17.54 7.53
C ASP A 217 -13.15 -17.88 7.07
N SER A 218 -12.90 -17.71 5.77
CA SER A 218 -11.61 -17.92 5.10
C SER A 218 -10.76 -16.65 5.07
N ASN A 219 -11.22 -15.57 5.72
CA ASN A 219 -10.60 -14.24 5.72
C ASN A 219 -10.48 -13.61 4.32
N VAL A 220 -11.41 -13.93 3.42
CA VAL A 220 -11.53 -13.28 2.11
C VAL A 220 -12.49 -12.10 2.23
N ALA A 221 -12.02 -10.94 1.76
CA ALA A 221 -12.84 -9.72 1.71
C ALA A 221 -14.00 -9.88 0.73
N GLN A 222 -15.20 -9.52 1.18
CA GLN A 222 -16.43 -9.63 0.40
C GLN A 222 -16.90 -8.24 -0.02
N GLU A 223 -17.66 -7.56 0.83
CA GLU A 223 -18.32 -6.29 0.52
C GLU A 223 -17.80 -5.18 1.40
N ALA A 224 -17.78 -3.95 0.86
CA ALA A 224 -17.45 -2.78 1.66
C ALA A 224 -18.62 -2.44 2.60
N ILE A 225 -18.32 -1.94 3.81
CA ILE A 225 -19.34 -1.44 4.71
C ILE A 225 -20.01 -0.21 4.10
N THR A 226 -21.34 -0.23 4.06
CA THR A 226 -22.18 0.85 3.53
C THR A 226 -22.87 1.60 4.65
N ASP A 227 -23.34 2.82 4.39
CA ASP A 227 -24.14 3.61 5.32
C ASP A 227 -25.37 2.86 5.87
N SER A 228 -26.03 3.43 6.88
CA SER A 228 -27.21 2.86 7.53
C SER A 228 -28.39 2.59 6.58
N TYR A 229 -28.38 3.16 5.36
CA TYR A 229 -29.39 2.94 4.34
C TYR A 229 -28.98 1.89 3.29
N GLY A 230 -27.74 1.37 3.37
CA GLY A 230 -27.19 0.41 2.41
C GLY A 230 -26.83 1.03 1.06
N THR A 231 -26.75 2.36 0.95
CA THR A 231 -26.70 3.05 -0.35
C THR A 231 -25.30 3.47 -0.79
N SER A 232 -24.47 3.90 0.15
CA SER A 232 -23.13 4.42 -0.15
C SER A 232 -22.08 3.70 0.67
N VAL A 233 -20.95 3.36 0.04
CA VAL A 233 -19.77 2.85 0.75
C VAL A 233 -19.30 3.89 1.76
N GLN A 234 -19.03 3.47 2.98
CA GLN A 234 -18.50 4.33 4.02
C GLN A 234 -16.99 4.47 3.89
N ASP A 235 -16.54 5.71 3.91
CA ASP A 235 -15.17 6.07 4.19
C ASP A 235 -15.08 6.47 5.66
N GLY A 236 -14.34 5.70 6.47
CA GLY A 236 -14.05 6.07 7.84
C GLY A 236 -13.13 7.27 7.83
N SER A 237 -13.71 8.48 7.87
CA SER A 237 -12.98 9.73 7.75
C SER A 237 -12.28 10.07 9.06
N LEU A 238 -11.06 10.59 8.96
CA LEU A 238 -10.31 11.09 10.12
C LEU A 238 -10.99 12.34 10.67
N VAL A 239 -11.46 12.26 11.90
CA VAL A 239 -11.79 13.43 12.72
C VAL A 239 -10.58 13.76 13.56
N SER A 240 -10.22 15.04 13.67
CA SER A 240 -9.11 15.49 14.50
C SER A 240 -9.40 16.82 15.15
N ASP A 241 -9.70 16.78 16.44
CA ASP A 241 -9.72 17.92 17.35
C ASP A 241 -8.72 17.70 18.48
N LYS A 242 -7.53 18.28 18.34
CA LYS A 242 -6.44 18.14 19.34
C LYS A 242 -6.73 18.87 20.66
N SER A 243 -7.80 19.65 20.74
CA SER A 243 -8.19 20.35 21.97
C SER A 243 -9.03 19.48 22.92
N VAL A 244 -9.52 18.33 22.44
CA VAL A 244 -10.39 17.43 23.19
C VAL A 244 -9.69 16.08 23.38
N ALA A 245 -9.78 15.52 24.59
CA ALA A 245 -9.30 14.17 24.85
C ALA A 245 -10.05 13.17 23.95
N ASN A 246 -9.33 12.28 23.26
CA ASN A 246 -9.88 11.41 22.22
C ASN A 246 -10.55 12.15 21.06
N GLY A 247 -10.17 13.41 20.79
CA GLY A 247 -10.69 14.18 19.66
C GLY A 247 -10.14 13.76 18.30
N THR A 248 -9.18 12.84 18.26
CA THR A 248 -8.66 12.23 17.02
C THR A 248 -9.13 10.78 16.88
N TYR A 249 -9.96 10.50 15.87
CA TYR A 249 -10.54 9.18 15.67
C TYR A 249 -11.06 8.95 14.24
N TYR A 250 -11.28 7.69 13.90
CA TYR A 250 -12.09 7.26 12.77
C TYR A 250 -13.39 6.65 13.28
N THR A 251 -14.45 6.74 12.49
CA THR A 251 -15.77 6.18 12.86
C THR A 251 -16.39 5.44 11.69
N PHE A 252 -17.09 4.36 11.99
CA PHE A 252 -17.91 3.60 11.05
C PHE A 252 -19.26 3.30 11.69
N ASP A 253 -20.33 3.48 10.94
CA ASP A 253 -21.63 2.91 11.29
C ASP A 253 -21.64 1.44 10.84
N ILE A 254 -21.69 0.52 11.80
CA ILE A 254 -21.69 -0.92 11.53
C ILE A 254 -23.02 -1.56 11.96
N THR A 255 -24.10 -0.76 11.96
CA THR A 255 -25.44 -1.19 12.39
C THR A 255 -25.91 -2.41 11.58
N SER A 256 -25.95 -2.31 10.25
CA SER A 256 -26.41 -3.40 9.38
C SER A 256 -25.53 -4.64 9.53
N PHE A 257 -24.21 -4.47 9.59
CA PHE A 257 -23.28 -5.57 9.81
C PHE A 257 -23.58 -6.33 11.12
N LEU A 258 -23.80 -5.62 12.23
CA LEU A 258 -24.10 -6.26 13.50
C LEU A 258 -25.51 -6.85 13.56
N GLN A 259 -26.49 -6.25 12.88
CA GLN A 259 -27.83 -6.83 12.71
C GLN A 259 -27.75 -8.17 11.97
N ASP A 260 -27.03 -8.22 10.85
CA ASP A 260 -26.85 -9.43 10.04
C ASP A 260 -26.04 -10.51 10.78
N ASN A 261 -25.11 -10.10 11.64
CA ASN A 261 -24.25 -11.02 12.38
C ASN A 261 -24.82 -11.48 13.72
N LEU A 262 -25.87 -10.84 14.26
CA LEU A 262 -26.46 -11.23 15.54
C LEU A 262 -27.12 -12.62 15.44
N GLY A 263 -26.72 -13.54 16.32
CA GLY A 263 -27.20 -14.93 16.31
C GLY A 263 -26.48 -15.87 15.34
N THR A 264 -25.60 -15.35 14.47
CA THR A 264 -24.77 -16.17 13.57
C THR A 264 -23.63 -16.87 14.33
N PHE A 265 -23.14 -17.98 13.77
CA PHE A 265 -22.01 -18.77 14.28
C PHE A 265 -21.30 -19.52 13.16
N GLY A 266 -20.08 -20.01 13.44
CA GLY A 266 -19.30 -20.82 12.50
C GLY A 266 -19.05 -20.08 11.17
N MET A 267 -19.28 -20.76 10.05
CA MET A 267 -19.05 -20.21 8.71
C MET A 267 -19.95 -19.01 8.36
N ASN A 268 -21.10 -18.87 9.04
CA ASN A 268 -22.01 -17.74 8.83
C ASN A 268 -21.57 -16.49 9.62
N ARG A 269 -20.56 -16.61 10.48
CA ARG A 269 -20.05 -15.50 11.29
C ARG A 269 -19.03 -14.72 10.49
N GLN A 270 -19.36 -13.49 10.11
CA GLN A 270 -18.44 -12.60 9.43
C GLN A 270 -17.57 -11.82 10.43
N ASN A 271 -16.44 -11.35 9.93
CA ASN A 271 -15.56 -10.40 10.64
C ASN A 271 -15.39 -9.13 9.81
N LEU A 272 -14.72 -8.13 10.36
CA LEU A 272 -14.39 -6.90 9.62
C LEU A 272 -12.92 -6.86 9.27
N MET A 273 -12.60 -6.35 8.09
CA MET A 273 -11.26 -5.98 7.64
C MET A 273 -11.17 -4.47 7.55
N LEU A 274 -10.24 -3.88 8.31
CA LEU A 274 -9.90 -2.48 8.26
C LEU A 274 -8.58 -2.31 7.50
N MET A 275 -8.58 -1.44 6.49
CA MET A 275 -7.40 -1.18 5.66
C MET A 275 -7.37 0.27 5.17
N LEU A 276 -6.26 0.66 4.54
CA LEU A 276 -6.23 1.88 3.75
C LEU A 276 -7.12 1.73 2.51
N PRO A 277 -7.65 2.84 1.95
CA PRO A 277 -8.33 2.81 0.67
C PRO A 277 -7.47 2.16 -0.42
N ASN A 278 -8.11 1.45 -1.36
CA ASN A 278 -7.40 0.71 -2.42
C ASN A 278 -6.43 1.58 -3.24
N SER A 279 -6.75 2.86 -3.43
CA SER A 279 -5.87 3.84 -4.09
C SER A 279 -4.57 4.10 -3.35
N GLU A 280 -4.57 3.93 -2.02
CA GLU A 280 -3.44 4.19 -1.13
C GLU A 280 -2.71 2.90 -0.71
N PHE A 281 -3.45 1.79 -0.57
CA PHE A 281 -2.93 0.55 0.02
C PHE A 281 -1.61 0.06 -0.58
N SER A 282 -1.39 0.23 -1.89
CA SER A 282 -0.14 -0.15 -2.56
C SER A 282 0.76 1.02 -2.96
N THR A 283 0.38 2.26 -2.64
CA THR A 283 1.05 3.48 -3.13
C THR A 283 1.58 4.40 -2.03
N THR A 284 1.21 4.15 -0.77
CA THR A 284 1.68 4.92 0.39
C THR A 284 2.39 4.05 1.42
N LEU A 285 3.27 4.69 2.18
CA LEU A 285 3.88 4.16 3.40
C LEU A 285 3.11 4.52 4.66
N ASN A 286 2.12 5.42 4.52
CA ASN A 286 1.30 5.86 5.63
C ASN A 286 0.60 4.66 6.28
N GLY A 287 0.30 4.83 7.53
CA GLY A 287 -0.34 3.83 8.34
C GLY A 287 -0.90 4.44 9.59
N VAL A 288 -1.57 3.61 10.37
CA VAL A 288 -2.14 3.98 11.65
C VAL A 288 -2.07 2.78 12.58
N THR A 289 -1.72 3.05 13.83
CA THR A 289 -1.71 2.05 14.90
C THR A 289 -2.89 2.31 15.81
N PHE A 290 -3.68 1.27 16.06
CA PHE A 290 -4.85 1.30 16.92
C PHE A 290 -4.63 0.48 18.19
N GLY A 291 -5.24 0.93 19.28
CA GLY A 291 -5.30 0.19 20.53
C GLY A 291 -6.47 -0.79 20.57
N ASP A 292 -6.24 -1.98 21.14
CA ASP A 292 -7.35 -2.86 21.50
C ASP A 292 -8.12 -2.34 22.76
N GLN A 293 -9.20 -3.02 23.17
CA GLN A 293 -10.02 -2.62 24.32
C GLN A 293 -9.31 -2.70 25.68
N ASN A 294 -8.18 -3.39 25.77
CA ASN A 294 -7.43 -3.62 27.00
C ASN A 294 -6.33 -2.58 27.25
N ARG A 295 -6.06 -1.66 26.31
CA ARG A 295 -5.13 -0.54 26.56
C ARG A 295 -5.66 0.39 27.65
N GLU A 296 -4.77 1.19 28.24
CA GLU A 296 -5.15 2.23 29.20
C GLU A 296 -5.79 3.45 28.52
N HIS A 297 -5.21 3.87 27.38
CA HIS A 297 -5.65 5.00 26.56
C HIS A 297 -5.89 4.57 25.10
N ASN A 298 -6.58 5.41 24.32
CA ASN A 298 -6.89 5.20 22.89
C ASN A 298 -7.53 3.82 22.62
N LYS A 299 -8.40 3.36 23.54
CA LYS A 299 -9.11 2.09 23.42
C LYS A 299 -10.12 2.17 22.28
N LEU A 300 -10.21 1.15 21.43
CA LEU A 300 -11.36 1.05 20.53
C LEU A 300 -12.67 1.08 21.33
N LYS A 301 -13.73 1.62 20.71
CA LYS A 301 -15.02 1.74 21.37
C LYS A 301 -16.14 1.40 20.40
N LEU A 302 -16.96 0.42 20.78
CA LEU A 302 -18.23 0.14 20.13
C LEU A 302 -19.35 0.72 20.98
N VAL A 303 -20.20 1.56 20.39
CA VAL A 303 -21.42 2.07 21.01
C VAL A 303 -22.61 1.40 20.33
N VAL A 304 -23.33 0.56 21.06
CA VAL A 304 -24.52 -0.14 20.55
C VAL A 304 -25.76 0.38 21.25
N LEU A 305 -26.76 0.77 20.47
CA LEU A 305 -28.13 0.95 20.93
C LEU A 305 -28.93 -0.27 20.49
N TYR A 306 -29.59 -0.94 21.45
CA TYR A 306 -30.41 -2.11 21.19
C TYR A 306 -31.71 -2.05 22.01
N LYS A 307 -32.77 -2.69 21.52
CA LYS A 307 -34.04 -2.86 22.22
C LYS A 307 -34.16 -4.29 22.71
N ILE A 308 -34.80 -4.43 23.86
CA ILE A 308 -35.12 -5.70 24.48
C ILE A 308 -36.65 -5.80 24.57
N TYR A 309 -37.18 -6.93 24.13
CA TYR A 309 -38.58 -7.29 24.30
C TYR A 309 -38.63 -8.52 25.21
N ASN A 310 -39.37 -8.39 26.30
CA ASN A 310 -39.69 -9.47 27.23
C ASN A 310 -41.20 -9.66 27.19
N GLU A 311 -41.65 -10.91 27.19
CA GLU A 311 -43.08 -11.22 27.37
C GLU A 311 -43.62 -10.75 28.73
#